data_AF-A0A940BK93-F1
#
_entry.id   AF-A0A940BK93-F1
#
_cell.length_a   1.000
_cell.length_b   1.000
_cell.length_c   1.000
_cell.angle_alpha   90.00
_cell.angle_beta   90.00
_cell.angle_gamma   90.00
#
_symmetry.space_group_name_H-M   'P 1'
#
loop_
_entity.id
_entity.type
_entity.pdbx_description
1 polymer ?
#
loop_
_entity_poly.entity_id
_entity_poly.type
_entity_poly.pdbx_seq_one_letter_code
_entity_poly.pdbx_strand_id
1 'polypeptide(L)'
;YPWTVMVTDDFVPYAQSGNAGVSSTTSTLTATVYAVAGDILEFDFKAWGEGSSTFWDKCSFSINGVEQISYGAYNNEDWETYSVYLPAGVCTLEWSYSKDNSVNPVGDYFAIRNVKQISPETIRGDVDNSGSVDISDATALINYLLSGNSSGINLENADCDLSGGVDISDATTLINYLLNGSW
;
A
#
# COMPACT_ATOMS: atom_id res chain seq x y z
N TYR A 1 -24.58 -1.37 6.01
CA TYR A 1 -24.59 -2.56 5.14
C TYR A 1 -23.20 -3.17 5.23
N PRO A 2 -23.04 -4.32 5.90
CA PRO A 2 -21.71 -4.91 6.09
C PRO A 2 -21.18 -5.44 4.77
N TRP A 3 -19.87 -5.38 4.58
CA TRP A 3 -19.24 -6.13 3.51
C TRP A 3 -19.27 -7.63 3.83
N THR A 4 -19.41 -8.46 2.80
CA THR A 4 -19.46 -9.93 2.93
C THR A 4 -18.36 -10.57 2.11
N VAL A 5 -17.86 -11.72 2.58
CA VAL A 5 -16.94 -12.55 1.80
C VAL A 5 -17.75 -13.35 0.78
N MET A 6 -17.35 -13.22 -0.48
CA MET A 6 -17.88 -13.93 -1.63
C MET A 6 -16.78 -14.81 -2.22
N VAL A 7 -17.15 -15.75 -3.08
CA VAL A 7 -16.21 -16.67 -3.73
C VAL A 7 -16.60 -16.76 -5.21
N THR A 8 -15.61 -16.66 -6.10
CA THR A 8 -15.81 -16.86 -7.54
C THR A 8 -15.99 -18.34 -7.89
N ASP A 9 -16.43 -18.65 -9.12
CA ASP A 9 -16.62 -20.04 -9.57
C ASP A 9 -15.32 -20.87 -9.55
N ASP A 10 -14.16 -20.22 -9.69
CA ASP A 10 -12.82 -20.79 -9.57
C ASP A 10 -12.25 -20.77 -8.13
N PHE A 11 -13.12 -20.58 -7.13
CA PHE A 11 -12.81 -20.63 -5.69
C PHE A 11 -11.89 -19.53 -5.17
N VAL A 12 -11.84 -18.37 -5.82
CA VAL A 12 -11.07 -17.21 -5.34
C VAL A 12 -11.96 -16.34 -4.44
N PRO A 13 -11.58 -16.13 -3.16
CA PRO A 13 -12.36 -15.29 -2.27
C PRO A 13 -12.17 -13.80 -2.57
N TYR A 14 -13.22 -13.01 -2.35
CA TYR A 14 -13.19 -11.55 -2.40
C TYR A 14 -14.17 -10.95 -1.40
N ALA A 15 -13.95 -9.71 -0.98
CA ALA A 15 -14.90 -8.96 -0.16
C ALA A 15 -15.79 -8.10 -1.07
N GLN A 16 -17.10 -8.05 -0.79
CA GLN A 16 -18.07 -7.27 -1.57
C GLN A 16 -18.92 -6.38 -0.65
N SER A 17 -19.24 -5.16 -1.09
CA SER A 17 -20.18 -4.26 -0.42
C SER A 17 -21.59 -4.86 -0.30
N GLY A 18 -22.24 -4.66 0.86
CA GLY A 18 -23.52 -5.31 1.17
C GLY A 18 -24.78 -4.48 0.88
N ASN A 19 -24.67 -3.36 0.17
CA ASN A 19 -25.78 -2.47 -0.16
C ASN A 19 -26.23 -2.54 -1.62
N ALA A 20 -25.90 -3.62 -2.32
CA ALA A 20 -26.33 -3.83 -3.70
C ALA A 20 -27.86 -3.72 -3.82
N GLY A 21 -28.34 -2.93 -4.79
CA GLY A 21 -29.75 -2.69 -5.04
C GLY A 21 -30.49 -1.86 -3.97
N VAL A 22 -29.78 -1.25 -3.02
CA VAL A 22 -30.40 -0.41 -1.97
C VAL A 22 -30.02 1.06 -2.16
N SER A 23 -30.93 1.83 -2.74
CA SER A 23 -30.75 3.27 -3.03
C SER A 23 -30.48 4.10 -1.77
N SER A 24 -29.75 5.20 -1.92
CA SER A 24 -29.45 6.17 -0.86
C SER A 24 -28.66 5.60 0.32
N THR A 25 -27.66 4.76 0.06
CA THR A 25 -26.91 4.06 1.11
C THR A 25 -25.41 4.08 0.89
N THR A 26 -24.66 3.89 1.98
CA THR A 26 -23.21 3.67 1.92
C THR A 26 -22.83 2.40 2.67
N SER A 27 -21.91 1.64 2.10
CA SER A 27 -21.29 0.44 2.68
C SER A 27 -19.78 0.64 2.76
N THR A 28 -19.22 0.57 3.97
CA THR A 28 -17.78 0.78 4.22
C THR A 28 -17.10 -0.47 4.78
N LEU A 29 -15.85 -0.67 4.39
CA LEU A 29 -14.93 -1.64 4.97
C LEU A 29 -13.66 -0.89 5.36
N THR A 30 -13.23 -1.07 6.60
CA THR A 30 -12.04 -0.41 7.14
C THR A 30 -11.00 -1.43 7.60
N ALA A 31 -9.73 -1.12 7.40
CA ALA A 31 -8.60 -1.84 7.98
C ALA A 31 -7.58 -0.85 8.56
N THR A 32 -6.78 -1.31 9.52
CA THR A 32 -5.67 -0.53 10.07
C THR A 32 -4.36 -1.27 9.82
N VAL A 33 -3.36 -0.54 9.34
CA VAL A 33 -2.02 -1.06 9.04
C VAL A 33 -0.97 -0.13 9.64
N TYR A 34 0.16 -0.67 10.08
CA TYR A 34 1.32 0.14 10.42
C TYR A 34 2.28 0.11 9.23
N ALA A 35 2.62 1.29 8.70
CA ALA A 35 3.50 1.43 7.55
C ALA A 35 4.79 2.15 7.90
N VAL A 36 5.89 1.77 7.25
CA VAL A 36 7.14 2.53 7.24
C VAL A 36 7.26 3.32 5.94
N ALA A 37 8.18 4.29 5.90
CA ALA A 37 8.39 5.10 4.71
C ALA A 37 8.80 4.21 3.52
N GLY A 38 8.09 4.35 2.40
CA GLY A 38 8.32 3.55 1.19
C GLY A 38 7.37 2.36 1.03
N ASP A 39 6.60 2.00 2.06
CA ASP A 39 5.58 0.96 1.95
C ASP A 39 4.51 1.33 0.92
N ILE A 40 4.06 0.32 0.18
CA ILE A 40 2.98 0.42 -0.81
C ILE A 40 1.82 -0.45 -0.34
N LEU A 41 0.60 0.07 -0.40
CA LEU A 41 -0.61 -0.74 -0.40
C LEU A 41 -0.93 -1.15 -1.84
N GLU A 42 -1.20 -2.42 -2.05
CA GLU A 42 -1.73 -2.96 -3.30
C GLU A 42 -2.99 -3.76 -3.03
N PHE A 43 -4.00 -3.61 -3.90
CA PHE A 43 -5.18 -4.48 -3.91
C PHE A 43 -5.76 -4.60 -5.30
N ASP A 44 -6.43 -5.72 -5.55
CA ASP A 44 -7.26 -5.88 -6.73
C ASP A 44 -8.68 -5.41 -6.43
N PHE A 45 -9.31 -4.77 -7.39
CA PHE A 45 -10.68 -4.32 -7.27
C PHE A 45 -11.46 -4.51 -8.57
N LYS A 46 -12.78 -4.54 -8.42
CA LYS A 46 -13.72 -4.33 -9.51
C LYS A 46 -14.96 -3.62 -8.97
N ALA A 47 -15.59 -2.83 -9.80
CA ALA A 47 -16.80 -2.09 -9.44
C ALA A 47 -17.81 -2.22 -10.56
N TRP A 48 -19.06 -2.41 -10.18
CA TRP A 48 -20.14 -2.54 -11.13
C TRP A 48 -21.27 -1.59 -10.73
N GLY A 49 -21.82 -0.89 -11.74
CA GLY A 49 -23.00 -0.03 -11.59
C GLY A 49 -23.39 0.65 -12.91
N GLU A 50 -24.13 1.74 -12.80
CA GLU A 50 -24.66 2.49 -13.95
C GLU A 50 -23.58 3.34 -14.62
N GLY A 51 -22.86 2.74 -15.57
CA GLY A 51 -21.85 3.40 -16.40
C GLY A 51 -22.39 4.60 -17.17
N SER A 52 -22.35 5.78 -16.56
CA SER A 52 -22.50 7.07 -17.20
C SER A 52 -21.47 8.07 -16.65
N SER A 53 -21.21 9.15 -17.37
CA SER A 53 -20.17 10.14 -17.10
C SER A 53 -20.34 10.99 -15.82
N THR A 54 -21.32 10.63 -14.98
CA THR A 54 -21.74 11.36 -13.79
C THR A 54 -21.77 10.34 -12.66
N PHE A 55 -20.87 10.52 -11.69
CA PHE A 55 -20.57 9.63 -10.57
C PHE A 55 -21.73 9.53 -9.56
N TRP A 56 -22.87 9.04 -9.99
CA TRP A 56 -24.07 8.85 -9.17
C TRP A 56 -23.85 7.76 -8.13
N ASP A 57 -23.48 6.56 -8.57
CA ASP A 57 -22.92 5.53 -7.70
C ASP A 57 -21.39 5.63 -7.70
N LYS A 58 -20.80 5.62 -6.50
CA LYS A 58 -19.38 5.90 -6.28
C LYS A 58 -18.73 4.79 -5.47
N CYS A 59 -17.67 4.19 -6.01
CA CYS A 59 -16.68 3.50 -5.20
C CYS A 59 -15.50 4.43 -4.92
N SER A 60 -14.97 4.38 -3.70
CA SER A 60 -13.79 5.15 -3.34
C SER A 60 -12.89 4.38 -2.38
N PHE A 61 -11.62 4.76 -2.41
CA PHE A 61 -10.62 4.31 -1.45
C PHE A 61 -9.96 5.54 -0.81
N SER A 62 -9.82 5.51 0.51
CA SER A 62 -9.19 6.58 1.28
C SER A 62 -8.17 6.05 2.28
N ILE A 63 -7.17 6.89 2.55
CA ILE A 63 -6.16 6.66 3.59
C ILE A 63 -6.28 7.79 4.59
N ASN A 64 -6.48 7.47 5.87
CA ASN A 64 -6.65 8.44 6.96
C ASN A 64 -7.75 9.49 6.67
N GLY A 65 -8.81 9.07 5.98
CA GLY A 65 -9.92 9.94 5.56
C GLY A 65 -9.62 10.82 4.34
N VAL A 66 -8.43 10.73 3.74
CA VAL A 66 -8.08 11.41 2.49
C VAL A 66 -8.34 10.46 1.31
N GLU A 67 -9.31 10.82 0.47
CA GLU A 67 -9.63 10.07 -0.75
C GLU A 67 -8.42 10.02 -1.69
N GLN A 68 -8.01 8.80 -2.04
CA GLN A 68 -6.90 8.55 -2.97
C GLN A 68 -7.43 8.35 -4.39
N ILE A 69 -8.53 7.63 -4.51
CA ILE A 69 -9.20 7.34 -5.77
C ILE A 69 -10.71 7.30 -5.58
N SER A 70 -11.39 7.66 -6.66
CA SER A 70 -12.80 7.38 -6.83
C SER A 70 -13.07 6.98 -8.27
N TYR A 71 -13.89 5.95 -8.43
CA TYR A 71 -14.42 5.58 -9.74
C TYR A 71 -15.93 5.79 -9.73
N GLY A 72 -16.45 6.22 -10.88
CA GLY A 72 -17.86 5.96 -11.16
C GLY A 72 -18.00 4.46 -11.29
N ALA A 73 -19.15 3.91 -10.93
CA ALA A 73 -19.44 2.50 -11.15
C ALA A 73 -19.60 2.19 -12.65
N TYR A 74 -18.57 2.52 -13.44
CA TYR A 74 -18.40 2.15 -14.84
C TYR A 74 -18.24 0.63 -14.90
N ASN A 75 -18.65 0.03 -16.01
CA ASN A 75 -18.75 -1.41 -16.27
C ASN A 75 -17.38 -2.14 -16.25
N ASN A 76 -16.68 -2.11 -15.12
CA ASN A 76 -15.46 -2.85 -14.94
C ASN A 76 -15.76 -4.23 -14.35
N GLU A 77 -16.05 -5.16 -15.23
CA GLU A 77 -16.24 -6.56 -14.87
C GLU A 77 -14.90 -7.27 -14.59
N ASP A 78 -13.81 -6.70 -15.12
CA ASP A 78 -12.46 -7.23 -14.98
C ASP A 78 -11.84 -6.76 -13.65
N TRP A 79 -10.96 -7.60 -13.11
CA TRP A 79 -10.18 -7.22 -11.94
C TRP A 79 -9.03 -6.32 -12.37
N GLU A 80 -8.95 -5.15 -11.74
CA GLU A 80 -7.82 -4.22 -11.88
C GLU A 80 -7.01 -4.15 -10.59
N THR A 81 -5.72 -3.87 -10.71
CA THR A 81 -4.84 -3.66 -9.56
C THR A 81 -4.64 -2.17 -9.31
N TYR A 82 -4.81 -1.74 -8.06
CA TYR A 82 -4.48 -0.41 -7.61
C TYR A 82 -3.35 -0.45 -6.57
N SER A 83 -2.39 0.46 -6.71
CA SER A 83 -1.25 0.58 -5.80
C SER A 83 -1.02 2.04 -5.41
N VAL A 84 -0.69 2.28 -4.13
CA VAL A 84 -0.44 3.62 -3.58
C VAL A 84 0.55 3.57 -2.42
N TYR A 85 1.40 4.60 -2.30
CA TYR A 85 2.28 4.73 -1.14
C TYR A 85 1.49 4.98 0.15
N LEU A 86 1.89 4.27 1.21
CA LEU A 86 1.34 4.49 2.55
C LEU A 86 2.12 5.59 3.27
N PRO A 87 1.44 6.54 3.93
CA PRO A 87 2.08 7.41 4.91
C PRO A 87 2.72 6.58 6.04
N ALA A 88 3.93 6.97 6.47
CA ALA A 88 4.57 6.30 7.61
C ALA A 88 3.73 6.46 8.90
N GLY A 89 3.70 5.41 9.70
CA GLY A 89 2.90 5.30 10.92
C GLY A 89 1.62 4.48 10.74
N VAL A 90 0.69 4.64 11.67
CA VAL A 90 -0.60 3.94 11.64
C VAL A 90 -1.50 4.57 10.58
N CYS A 91 -1.90 3.77 9.60
CA CYS A 91 -2.83 4.15 8.54
C CYS A 91 -4.19 3.47 8.71
N THR A 92 -5.26 4.24 8.54
CA THR A 92 -6.63 3.72 8.38
C THR A 92 -6.97 3.67 6.91
N LEU A 93 -7.20 2.47 6.39
CA LEU A 93 -7.61 2.19 5.03
C LEU A 93 -9.13 2.05 4.99
N GLU A 94 -9.81 2.73 4.06
CA GLU A 94 -11.26 2.63 3.92
C GLU A 94 -11.65 2.44 2.45
N TRP A 95 -12.40 1.37 2.18
CA TRP A 95 -13.09 1.13 0.92
C TRP A 95 -14.58 1.41 1.11
N SER A 96 -15.15 2.20 0.23
CA SER A 96 -16.55 2.65 0.33
C SER A 96 -17.29 2.46 -0.99
N TYR A 97 -18.53 1.99 -0.90
CA TYR A 97 -19.49 2.02 -2.00
C TYR A 97 -20.71 2.82 -1.59
N SER A 98 -20.95 3.94 -2.27
CA SER A 98 -22.10 4.82 -2.05
C SER A 98 -23.05 4.75 -3.23
N LYS A 99 -24.32 4.51 -2.92
CA LYS A 99 -25.42 4.44 -3.86
C LYS A 99 -26.30 5.69 -3.77
N ASP A 100 -26.65 6.27 -4.91
CA ASP A 100 -27.58 7.39 -4.97
C ASP A 100 -29.06 6.97 -5.10
N ASN A 101 -29.92 7.90 -5.55
CA ASN A 101 -31.38 7.73 -5.59
C ASN A 101 -31.91 7.14 -6.91
N SER A 102 -31.06 6.71 -7.85
CA SER A 102 -31.48 6.25 -9.17
C SER A 102 -31.81 4.74 -9.21
N VAL A 103 -32.01 4.23 -10.44
CA VAL A 103 -32.47 2.88 -10.80
C VAL A 103 -31.55 1.79 -10.21
N ASN A 104 -32.10 0.59 -9.99
CA ASN A 104 -31.38 -0.56 -9.42
C ASN A 104 -31.12 -1.62 -10.52
N PRO A 105 -30.14 -1.44 -11.40
CA PRO A 105 -29.77 -2.49 -12.34
C PRO A 105 -29.01 -3.61 -11.62
N VAL A 106 -28.81 -4.71 -12.35
CA VAL A 106 -27.99 -5.81 -11.87
C VAL A 106 -26.54 -5.31 -11.75
N GLY A 107 -25.96 -5.47 -10.55
CA GLY A 107 -24.52 -5.41 -10.29
C GLY A 107 -24.02 -4.21 -9.48
N ASP A 108 -24.85 -3.51 -8.70
CA ASP A 108 -24.42 -2.39 -7.85
C ASP A 108 -23.51 -2.80 -6.67
N TYR A 109 -22.22 -3.00 -6.91
CA TYR A 109 -21.29 -3.34 -5.85
C TYR A 109 -19.86 -2.91 -6.11
N PHE A 110 -19.13 -2.77 -5.01
CA PHE A 110 -17.68 -2.67 -5.00
C PHE A 110 -17.11 -3.95 -4.40
N ALA A 111 -16.12 -4.52 -5.07
CA ALA A 111 -15.43 -5.72 -4.62
C ALA A 111 -13.93 -5.52 -4.60
N ILE A 112 -13.27 -6.08 -3.58
CA ILE A 112 -11.81 -6.06 -3.44
C ILE A 112 -11.29 -7.46 -3.11
N ARG A 113 -10.05 -7.74 -3.50
CA ARG A 113 -9.29 -8.94 -3.11
C ARG A 113 -7.80 -8.65 -3.12
N ASN A 114 -6.99 -9.63 -2.68
CA ASN A 114 -5.53 -9.56 -2.72
C ASN A 114 -4.94 -8.29 -2.08
N VAL A 115 -5.59 -7.79 -1.01
CA VAL A 115 -5.10 -6.64 -0.25
C VAL A 115 -3.81 -7.02 0.44
N LYS A 116 -2.72 -6.30 0.14
CA LYS A 116 -1.40 -6.55 0.71
C LYS A 116 -0.63 -5.24 0.89
N GLN A 117 0.15 -5.20 1.97
CA GLN A 117 1.19 -4.21 2.17
C GLN A 117 2.50 -4.79 1.61
N ILE A 118 3.16 -4.05 0.74
CA ILE A 118 4.45 -4.39 0.16
C ILE A 118 5.47 -3.42 0.76
N SER A 119 6.41 -3.96 1.52
CA SER A 119 7.56 -3.19 1.99
C SER A 119 8.68 -3.23 0.97
N PRO A 120 9.47 -2.14 0.84
CA PRO A 120 10.69 -2.18 0.06
C PRO A 120 11.62 -3.28 0.59
N GLU A 121 12.34 -3.95 -0.30
CA GLU A 121 13.31 -4.98 0.12
C GLU A 121 14.39 -4.35 1.00
N THR A 122 14.65 -4.97 2.15
CA THR A 122 15.80 -4.62 2.99
C THR A 122 17.03 -5.28 2.39
N ILE A 123 17.96 -4.47 1.90
CA ILE A 123 19.24 -4.95 1.38
C ILE A 123 20.29 -4.49 2.38
N ARG A 124 20.86 -5.42 3.16
CA ARG A 124 21.96 -5.11 4.10
C ARG A 124 23.03 -4.33 3.35
N GLY A 125 23.38 -3.14 3.84
CA GLY A 125 24.33 -2.24 3.20
C GLY A 125 23.78 -1.24 2.19
N ASP A 126 22.53 -1.35 1.75
CA ASP A 126 21.87 -0.35 0.88
C ASP A 126 21.30 0.78 1.74
N VAL A 127 22.21 1.62 2.22
CA VAL A 127 21.96 2.68 3.19
C VAL A 127 21.11 3.80 2.59
N ASP A 128 21.23 4.04 1.28
CA ASP A 128 20.48 5.11 0.60
C ASP A 128 19.19 4.64 -0.12
N ASN A 129 18.83 3.36 0.01
CA ASN A 129 17.66 2.72 -0.63
C ASN A 129 17.67 2.84 -2.15
N SER A 130 18.85 2.81 -2.79
CA SER A 130 18.99 2.82 -4.24
C SER A 130 18.67 1.47 -4.89
N GLY A 131 18.58 0.40 -4.10
CA GLY A 131 18.40 -0.97 -4.56
C GLY A 131 19.71 -1.68 -4.89
N SER A 132 20.86 -1.12 -4.52
CA SER A 132 22.19 -1.68 -4.76
C SER A 132 23.11 -1.35 -3.58
N VAL A 133 24.13 -2.18 -3.34
CA VAL A 133 25.13 -1.93 -2.29
C VAL A 133 26.42 -1.47 -2.94
N ASP A 134 26.72 -0.19 -2.87
CA ASP A 134 27.90 0.44 -3.44
C ASP A 134 28.53 1.55 -2.56
N ILE A 135 29.46 2.33 -3.11
CA ILE A 135 30.21 3.35 -2.34
C ILE A 135 29.35 4.55 -1.92
N SER A 136 28.21 4.78 -2.59
CA SER A 136 27.25 5.81 -2.20
C SER A 136 26.64 5.50 -0.83
N ASP A 137 26.41 4.22 -0.52
CA ASP A 137 25.94 3.77 0.79
C ASP A 137 26.93 4.06 1.91
N ALA A 138 28.22 3.77 1.68
CA ALA A 138 29.26 4.09 2.64
C ALA A 138 29.34 5.61 2.87
N THR A 139 29.16 6.41 1.82
CA THR A 139 29.13 7.86 1.92
C THR A 139 27.90 8.34 2.70
N ALA A 140 26.73 7.79 2.43
CA ALA A 140 25.48 8.09 3.12
C ALA A 140 25.58 7.74 4.61
N LEU A 141 26.11 6.57 4.93
CA LEU A 141 26.32 6.10 6.30
C LEU A 141 27.28 7.01 7.06
N ILE A 142 28.43 7.35 6.48
CA ILE A 142 29.40 8.25 7.12
C ILE A 142 28.78 9.64 7.37
N ASN A 143 28.02 10.17 6.41
CA ASN A 143 27.33 11.45 6.58
C ASN A 143 26.28 11.39 7.70
N TYR A 144 25.53 10.30 7.79
CA TYR A 144 24.61 10.05 8.91
C TYR A 144 25.35 10.02 10.24
N LEU A 145 26.42 9.24 10.37
CA LEU A 145 27.19 9.12 11.60
C LEU A 145 27.80 10.45 12.07
N LEU A 146 28.19 11.33 11.13
CA LEU A 146 28.75 12.64 11.44
C LEU A 146 27.70 13.70 11.78
N SER A 147 26.52 13.63 11.16
CA SER A 147 25.48 14.68 11.28
C SER A 147 24.32 14.32 12.21
N GLY A 148 24.10 13.03 12.47
CA GLY A 148 22.90 12.48 13.09
C GLY A 148 21.63 12.61 12.24
N ASN A 149 21.73 13.09 10.99
CA ASN A 149 20.58 13.30 10.12
C ASN A 149 20.24 12.01 9.36
N SER A 150 19.14 11.36 9.75
CA SER A 150 18.64 10.13 9.12
C SER A 150 17.76 10.37 7.88
N SER A 151 17.65 11.61 7.40
CA SER A 151 16.84 11.93 6.21
C SER A 151 17.41 11.23 4.98
N GLY A 152 16.62 10.34 4.37
CA GLY A 152 17.03 9.58 3.19
C GLY A 152 17.94 8.39 3.51
N ILE A 153 18.03 7.99 4.78
CA ILE A 153 18.83 6.86 5.23
C ILE A 153 17.90 5.73 5.67
N ASN A 154 18.18 4.52 5.19
CA ASN A 154 17.57 3.31 5.71
C ASN A 154 18.38 2.77 6.89
N LEU A 155 17.93 3.05 8.11
CA LEU A 155 18.62 2.61 9.33
C LEU A 155 18.62 1.10 9.52
N GLU A 156 17.66 0.38 8.94
CA GLU A 156 17.64 -1.08 8.97
C GLU A 156 18.71 -1.67 8.05
N ASN A 157 18.87 -1.10 6.85
CA ASN A 157 19.96 -1.50 5.94
C ASN A 157 21.34 -1.02 6.43
N ALA A 158 21.37 0.06 7.22
CA ALA A 158 22.59 0.65 7.75
C ALA A 158 23.22 -0.10 8.93
N ASP A 159 22.47 -0.93 9.67
CA ASP A 159 23.00 -1.86 10.67
C ASP A 159 23.69 -3.04 9.96
N CYS A 160 24.85 -2.74 9.39
CA CYS A 160 25.64 -3.63 8.58
C CYS A 160 26.31 -4.71 9.39
N ASP A 161 26.49 -4.59 10.71
CA ASP A 161 27.04 -5.65 11.56
C ASP A 161 26.00 -6.44 12.37
N LEU A 162 24.72 -6.05 12.26
CA LEU A 162 23.57 -6.66 12.93
C LEU A 162 23.65 -6.56 14.46
N SER A 163 24.25 -5.48 14.96
CA SER A 163 24.36 -5.22 16.40
C SER A 163 23.06 -4.69 17.02
N GLY A 164 22.10 -4.28 16.21
CA GLY A 164 20.84 -3.65 16.62
C GLY A 164 20.94 -2.13 16.77
N GLY A 165 22.05 -1.53 16.34
CA GLY A 165 22.29 -0.10 16.32
C GLY A 165 23.10 0.30 15.08
N VAL A 166 23.10 1.60 14.76
CA VAL A 166 23.90 2.12 13.65
C VAL A 166 25.04 2.97 14.21
N ASP A 167 26.27 2.47 14.13
CA ASP A 167 27.48 3.14 14.57
C ASP A 167 28.68 2.96 13.59
N ILE A 168 29.89 3.26 14.05
CA ILE A 168 31.09 3.22 13.19
C ILE A 168 31.52 1.80 12.82
N SER A 169 31.10 0.78 13.58
CA SER A 169 31.34 -0.62 13.23
C SER A 169 30.59 -1.01 11.95
N ASP A 170 29.40 -0.46 11.73
CA ASP A 170 28.64 -0.67 10.50
C ASP A 170 29.35 -0.12 9.27
N ALA A 171 29.88 1.10 9.37
CA ALA A 171 30.66 1.69 8.29
C ALA A 171 31.90 0.84 7.96
N THR A 172 32.54 0.28 8.99
CA THR A 172 33.68 -0.62 8.81
C THR A 172 33.26 -1.91 8.11
N THR A 173 32.15 -2.50 8.51
CA THR A 173 31.59 -3.72 7.93
C THR A 173 31.17 -3.51 6.48
N LEU A 174 30.48 -2.41 6.19
CA LEU A 174 30.09 -2.02 4.83
C LEU A 174 31.30 -1.82 3.92
N ILE A 175 32.33 -1.09 4.37
CA ILE A 175 33.55 -0.89 3.58
C ILE A 175 34.26 -2.23 3.32
N ASN A 176 34.33 -3.12 4.31
CA ASN A 176 34.90 -4.45 4.12
C ASN A 176 34.11 -5.28 3.10
N TYR A 177 32.78 -5.22 3.13
CA TYR A 177 31.93 -5.84 2.12
C TYR A 177 32.23 -5.26 0.72
N LEU A 178 32.28 -3.94 0.57
CA LEU A 178 32.56 -3.30 -0.71
C LEU A 178 33.94 -3.67 -1.29
N LEU A 179 34.93 -3.93 -0.43
CA LEU A 179 36.27 -4.32 -0.84
C LEU A 179 36.41 -5.82 -1.13
N ASN A 180 35.68 -6.67 -0.40
CA ASN A 180 35.90 -8.13 -0.40
C ASN A 180 34.73 -8.95 -0.97
N GLY A 181 33.57 -8.34 -1.20
CA GLY A 181 32.34 -8.98 -1.70
C GLY A 181 31.65 -9.92 -0.71
N SER A 182 31.96 -9.82 0.59
CA SER A 182 31.34 -10.66 1.64
C SER A 182 31.26 -9.93 2.98
N TRP A 183 30.18 -10.22 3.72
CA TRP A 183 29.89 -9.69 5.06
C TRP A 183 30.70 -10.38 6.15
#